data_AF-A0A7S2EQE9-F1
#
_entry.id   AF-A0A7S2EQE9-F1
#
_cell.length_a   1.000
_cell.length_b   1.000
_cell.length_c   1.000
_cell.angle_alpha   90.00
_cell.angle_beta   90.00
_cell.angle_gamma   90.00
#
_symmetry.space_group_name_H-M   'P 1'
#
loop_
_entity.id
_entity.type
_entity.pdbx_description
1 polymer ?
#
loop_
_entity_poly.entity_id
_entity_poly.type
_entity_poly.pdbx_seq_one_letter_code
_entity_poly.pdbx_strand_id
1 'polypeptide(L)'
;GSHRPRGGGGGRRRRRRLSGRPSPSSSPRLLAAAATAVASAASRGGAPFAAEAAFASSSAVSTVSSTFSFPSRRPILLGRRCAASAASSADSDSSSSASGGSGTATHVPVLISENWIVYAFPNALTQRTELGVLTLHEGMIDKNGIGMLTSPEQDLSFSSLTGPGPVVLGKTYGVPAPVSALGVTTTRGGISVKQILVATGASGSLASVDRRALDPRRPTAEPKEAEKVEGLIRYAPLLSFSPLRTPSHGLEVRSASVVIAAAANVESQSLVLACGGPDVFFARVTPSGGFDLLPDSFNRPLLSVVVIGLIGVVATLKAMSKKKMVEVGWA
;
A
#
# COMPACT_ATOMS: atom_id res chain seq x y z
N GLY A 1 -27.32 -53.19 -79.06
CA GLY A 1 -26.94 -54.00 -77.88
C GLY A 1 -26.44 -53.05 -76.81
N SER A 2 -27.12 -52.93 -75.68
CA SER A 2 -26.90 -53.71 -74.44
C SER A 2 -25.56 -53.32 -73.78
N HIS A 3 -25.47 -52.73 -72.59
CA HIS A 3 -26.22 -52.93 -71.36
C HIS A 3 -26.07 -51.69 -70.44
N ARG A 4 -27.13 -51.34 -69.70
CA ARG A 4 -27.12 -50.60 -68.42
C ARG A 4 -26.98 -51.64 -67.27
N PRO A 5 -26.50 -51.29 -66.05
CA PRO A 5 -27.27 -50.46 -65.11
C PRO A 5 -26.48 -49.51 -64.18
N ARG A 6 -27.27 -48.82 -63.34
CA ARG A 6 -27.05 -47.64 -62.49
C ARG A 6 -26.16 -47.86 -61.25
N GLY A 7 -25.59 -46.76 -60.76
CA GLY A 7 -25.79 -46.33 -59.36
C GLY A 7 -24.55 -45.86 -58.58
N GLY A 8 -24.67 -44.72 -57.89
CA GLY A 8 -23.90 -44.43 -56.66
C GLY A 8 -22.87 -43.30 -56.79
N GLY A 9 -23.18 -42.14 -56.20
CA GLY A 9 -22.33 -40.96 -56.17
C GLY A 9 -21.21 -40.97 -55.11
N GLY A 10 -20.33 -39.97 -55.20
CA GLY A 10 -19.29 -39.73 -54.19
C GLY A 10 -18.13 -38.86 -54.67
N GLY A 11 -18.37 -37.60 -55.04
CA GLY A 11 -17.31 -36.64 -55.38
C GLY A 11 -16.69 -36.01 -54.13
N ARG A 12 -15.46 -36.38 -53.77
CA ARG A 12 -14.66 -35.74 -52.69
C ARG A 12 -13.39 -35.05 -53.23
N ARG A 13 -13.38 -33.72 -52.99
CA ARG A 13 -12.30 -32.88 -52.42
C ARG A 13 -10.96 -32.74 -53.18
N ARG A 14 -10.61 -31.48 -53.48
CA ARG A 14 -9.36 -30.83 -53.04
C ARG A 14 -9.56 -29.30 -52.86
N ARG A 15 -8.83 -28.76 -51.88
CA ARG A 15 -8.96 -27.50 -51.11
C ARG A 15 -8.65 -26.25 -51.97
N ARG A 16 -9.47 -25.19 -52.03
CA ARG A 16 -9.65 -24.03 -51.12
C ARG A 16 -8.36 -23.32 -50.65
N ARG A 17 -7.99 -22.25 -51.37
CA ARG A 17 -7.34 -21.01 -50.89
C ARG A 17 -8.00 -19.85 -51.64
N LEU A 18 -8.78 -19.02 -50.96
CA LEU A 18 -9.11 -17.67 -51.44
C LEU A 18 -9.29 -16.75 -50.23
N SER A 19 -8.57 -15.64 -50.31
CA SER A 19 -8.63 -14.40 -49.55
C SER A 19 -10.06 -13.82 -49.50
N GLY A 20 -10.45 -13.30 -48.34
CA GLY A 20 -11.65 -12.47 -48.18
C GLY A 20 -11.47 -11.48 -47.05
N ARG A 21 -11.44 -10.18 -47.39
CA ARG A 21 -11.64 -9.06 -46.46
C ARG A 21 -13.01 -9.21 -45.79
N PRO A 22 -13.18 -8.84 -44.50
CA PRO A 22 -14.50 -8.57 -43.96
C PRO A 22 -14.77 -7.05 -43.93
N SER A 23 -15.84 -6.64 -44.61
CA SER A 23 -16.53 -5.36 -44.40
C SER A 23 -17.67 -5.54 -43.37
N PRO A 24 -18.23 -4.45 -42.82
CA PRO A 24 -18.80 -4.40 -41.48
C PRO A 24 -20.32 -4.59 -41.48
N SER A 25 -20.85 -5.44 -40.60
CA SER A 25 -22.25 -5.37 -40.14
C SER A 25 -22.55 -6.41 -39.05
N SER A 26 -22.51 -5.99 -37.78
CA SER A 26 -23.51 -6.43 -36.79
C SER A 26 -23.49 -5.44 -35.63
N SER A 27 -24.57 -4.68 -35.60
CA SER A 27 -25.05 -3.64 -34.69
C SER A 27 -24.89 -3.88 -33.18
N PRO A 28 -25.06 -2.82 -32.37
CA PRO A 28 -24.42 -2.61 -31.08
C PRO A 28 -25.27 -3.20 -29.94
N ARG A 29 -24.73 -4.20 -29.23
CA ARG A 29 -25.34 -4.68 -27.99
C ARG A 29 -24.37 -4.79 -26.81
N LEU A 30 -23.09 -4.46 -27.00
CA LEU A 30 -22.06 -4.55 -25.95
C LEU A 30 -21.63 -3.19 -25.35
N LEU A 31 -22.08 -2.07 -25.92
CA LEU A 31 -21.78 -0.72 -25.40
C LEU A 31 -22.78 -0.20 -24.36
N ALA A 32 -23.90 -0.90 -24.14
CA ALA A 32 -24.91 -0.51 -23.14
C ALA A 32 -24.75 -1.20 -21.78
N ALA A 33 -24.04 -2.34 -21.70
CA ALA A 33 -23.93 -3.09 -20.44
C ALA A 33 -22.97 -2.44 -19.41
N ALA A 34 -22.01 -1.62 -19.87
CA ALA A 34 -21.08 -0.91 -18.99
C ALA A 34 -21.57 0.47 -18.52
N ALA A 35 -22.56 1.07 -19.21
CA ALA A 35 -23.08 2.39 -18.88
C ALA A 35 -24.30 2.36 -17.94
N THR A 36 -25.11 1.30 -17.96
CA THR A 36 -26.35 1.25 -17.16
C THR A 36 -26.16 0.72 -15.73
N ALA A 37 -25.01 0.11 -15.42
CA ALA A 37 -24.64 -0.23 -14.03
C ALA A 37 -24.04 0.96 -13.25
N VAL A 38 -23.69 2.05 -13.94
CA VAL A 38 -23.07 3.25 -13.37
C VAL A 38 -24.12 4.28 -12.91
N ALA A 39 -25.33 4.26 -13.49
CA ALA A 39 -26.35 5.27 -13.23
C ALA A 39 -27.34 4.96 -12.09
N SER A 40 -27.59 3.68 -11.72
CA SER A 40 -28.60 3.35 -10.70
C SER A 40 -28.04 3.20 -9.27
N ALA A 41 -26.72 3.21 -9.09
CA ALA A 41 -26.05 3.17 -7.78
C ALA A 41 -25.56 4.55 -7.32
N ALA A 42 -25.84 5.60 -8.09
CA ALA A 42 -25.42 6.97 -7.83
C ALA A 42 -26.28 7.71 -6.78
N SER A 43 -27.31 7.08 -6.20
CA SER A 43 -28.27 7.77 -5.33
C SER A 43 -28.08 7.60 -3.82
N ARG A 44 -27.09 6.85 -3.30
CA ARG A 44 -26.89 6.74 -1.84
C ARG A 44 -25.42 6.65 -1.44
N GLY A 45 -24.91 7.75 -0.87
CA GLY A 45 -23.67 7.81 -0.10
C GLY A 45 -22.40 8.05 -0.94
N GLY A 46 -22.12 9.31 -1.25
CA GLY A 46 -20.80 9.72 -1.76
C GLY A 46 -19.80 9.77 -0.62
N ALA A 47 -18.85 8.84 -0.59
CA ALA A 47 -17.64 8.93 0.20
C ALA A 47 -16.51 9.49 -0.69
N PRO A 48 -15.73 10.48 -0.23
CA PRO A 48 -14.53 10.88 -0.95
C PRO A 48 -13.52 9.74 -0.90
N PHE A 49 -13.19 9.21 -2.07
CA PHE A 49 -12.12 8.23 -2.21
C PHE A 49 -10.79 8.97 -2.15
N ALA A 50 -9.97 8.71 -1.14
CA ALA A 50 -8.59 9.16 -1.12
C ALA A 50 -7.77 8.26 -2.06
N ALA A 51 -7.93 8.45 -3.38
CA ALA A 51 -7.03 7.89 -4.38
C ALA A 51 -5.80 8.77 -4.45
N GLU A 52 -4.63 8.19 -4.16
CA GLU A 52 -3.36 8.88 -4.26
C GLU A 52 -2.60 8.40 -5.50
N ALA A 53 -2.05 9.34 -6.28
CA ALA A 53 -1.01 9.07 -7.24
C ALA A 53 0.33 8.92 -6.51
N ALA A 54 0.55 7.77 -5.86
CA ALA A 54 1.77 7.51 -5.10
C ALA A 54 2.91 6.99 -5.99
N PHE A 55 4.08 7.64 -5.92
CA PHE A 55 5.31 7.12 -6.52
C PHE A 55 5.92 6.08 -5.58
N ALA A 56 6.17 4.87 -6.08
CA ALA A 56 6.58 3.76 -5.24
C ALA A 56 8.06 3.43 -5.50
N SER A 57 8.89 3.51 -4.46
CA SER A 57 10.36 3.47 -4.58
C SER A 57 10.99 2.10 -4.87
N SER A 58 10.36 0.97 -4.46
CA SER A 58 10.92 -0.39 -4.67
C SER A 58 9.95 -1.41 -5.27
N SER A 59 10.27 -1.96 -6.45
CA SER A 59 9.43 -2.94 -7.17
C SER A 59 9.33 -4.31 -6.48
N ALA A 60 10.14 -4.58 -5.44
CA ALA A 60 10.19 -5.85 -4.73
C ALA A 60 10.41 -5.66 -3.23
N VAL A 61 9.88 -6.59 -2.42
CA VAL A 61 10.27 -6.78 -1.02
C VAL A 61 11.13 -8.04 -0.96
N SER A 62 12.39 -7.88 -0.57
CA SER A 62 13.33 -8.99 -0.40
C SER A 62 13.03 -9.75 0.89
N THR A 63 12.86 -11.07 0.81
CA THR A 63 12.81 -11.95 1.99
C THR A 63 14.11 -12.73 2.13
N VAL A 64 14.40 -13.18 3.35
CA VAL A 64 15.71 -13.68 3.78
C VAL A 64 16.05 -15.05 3.18
N SER A 65 15.05 -15.81 2.72
CA SER A 65 15.26 -17.07 2.00
C SER A 65 15.61 -16.87 0.52
N SER A 66 16.26 -15.75 0.17
CA SER A 66 16.46 -15.30 -1.23
C SER A 66 15.17 -15.33 -2.07
N THR A 67 14.01 -15.25 -1.40
CA THR A 67 12.70 -15.27 -2.05
C THR A 67 12.23 -13.83 -2.16
N PHE A 68 11.88 -13.38 -3.36
CA PHE A 68 11.36 -12.03 -3.55
C PHE A 68 9.83 -12.09 -3.53
N SER A 69 9.21 -11.25 -2.69
CA SER A 69 7.79 -10.99 -2.77
C SER A 69 7.59 -9.74 -3.60
N PHE A 70 6.93 -9.88 -4.74
CA PHE A 70 6.68 -8.77 -5.63
C PHE A 70 5.32 -8.13 -5.31
N PRO A 71 5.29 -6.90 -4.77
CA PRO A 71 4.04 -6.17 -4.59
C PRO A 71 3.40 -5.88 -5.95
N SER A 72 2.13 -6.22 -6.12
CA SER A 72 1.36 -5.89 -7.32
C SER A 72 1.05 -4.40 -7.36
N ARG A 73 1.69 -3.66 -8.27
CA ARG A 73 1.59 -2.19 -8.42
C ARG A 73 0.59 -1.75 -9.48
N ARG A 74 -0.38 -2.60 -9.78
CA ARG A 74 -1.31 -2.39 -10.88
C ARG A 74 -2.23 -1.22 -10.57
N PRO A 75 -2.52 -0.32 -11.53
CA PRO A 75 -3.58 0.67 -11.35
C PRO A 75 -4.91 -0.07 -11.24
N ILE A 76 -5.41 -0.23 -10.01
CA ILE A 76 -6.66 -0.93 -9.74
C ILE A 76 -7.80 0.05 -10.01
N LEU A 77 -8.50 -0.14 -11.13
CA LEU A 77 -9.83 0.40 -11.34
C LEU A 77 -10.80 -0.43 -10.50
N LEU A 78 -11.01 -0.02 -9.25
CA LEU A 78 -11.95 -0.68 -8.34
C LEU A 78 -13.38 -0.32 -8.77
N GLY A 79 -14.04 -1.26 -9.44
CA GLY A 79 -15.48 -1.20 -9.72
C GLY A 79 -16.25 -1.25 -8.40
N ARG A 80 -17.14 -0.28 -8.16
CA ARG A 80 -17.96 -0.17 -6.95
C ARG A 80 -18.89 -1.39 -6.81
N ARG A 81 -18.44 -2.38 -6.04
CA ARG A 81 -19.30 -3.25 -5.23
C ARG A 81 -18.63 -3.44 -3.86
N CYS A 82 -18.68 -2.41 -3.02
CA CYS A 82 -18.47 -2.60 -1.58
C CYS A 82 -19.74 -3.23 -1.01
N ALA A 83 -19.89 -4.54 -1.17
CA ALA A 83 -20.65 -5.32 -0.21
C ALA A 83 -19.66 -5.68 0.90
N ALA A 84 -19.47 -4.77 1.85
CA ALA A 84 -18.99 -5.18 3.16
C ALA A 84 -20.16 -5.92 3.82
N SER A 85 -20.43 -7.15 3.39
CA SER A 85 -21.17 -8.09 4.23
C SER A 85 -20.25 -8.30 5.42
N ALA A 86 -20.55 -7.63 6.53
CA ALA A 86 -20.06 -8.06 7.83
C ALA A 86 -20.38 -9.55 7.90
N ALA A 87 -19.36 -10.39 7.71
CA ALA A 87 -19.49 -11.82 7.80
C ALA A 87 -19.75 -12.12 9.28
N SER A 88 -21.03 -12.18 9.64
CA SER A 88 -21.46 -13.12 10.65
C SER A 88 -21.03 -14.50 10.14
N SER A 89 -20.00 -15.06 10.76
CA SER A 89 -19.79 -16.50 10.74
C SER A 89 -20.99 -17.14 11.44
N ALA A 90 -22.02 -17.43 10.67
CA ALA A 90 -23.09 -18.35 11.00
C ALA A 90 -23.63 -18.89 9.68
N ASP A 91 -23.31 -20.15 9.44
CA ASP A 91 -24.02 -21.09 8.57
C ASP A 91 -24.33 -20.67 7.14
N SER A 92 -23.57 -21.28 6.23
CA SER A 92 -24.06 -21.59 4.89
C SER A 92 -25.25 -22.53 5.01
N ASP A 93 -26.47 -21.99 5.03
CA ASP A 93 -27.65 -22.62 4.41
C ASP A 93 -28.85 -21.66 4.28
N SER A 94 -29.34 -21.57 3.05
CA SER A 94 -30.69 -21.21 2.62
C SER A 94 -31.22 -19.77 2.76
N SER A 95 -31.63 -19.27 1.59
CA SER A 95 -32.73 -18.32 1.32
C SER A 95 -33.62 -17.90 2.50
N SER A 96 -33.49 -16.65 2.93
CA SER A 96 -34.63 -15.89 3.46
C SER A 96 -34.42 -14.39 3.27
N SER A 97 -35.35 -13.77 2.54
CA SER A 97 -35.47 -12.32 2.38
C SER A 97 -36.03 -11.72 3.67
N ALA A 98 -35.19 -11.03 4.44
CA ALA A 98 -35.63 -10.24 5.59
C ALA A 98 -35.55 -8.74 5.25
N SER A 99 -36.71 -8.16 4.95
CA SER A 99 -36.97 -6.73 4.97
C SER A 99 -37.13 -6.25 6.41
N GLY A 100 -36.35 -5.24 6.83
CA GLY A 100 -36.65 -4.53 8.09
C GLY A 100 -35.44 -3.94 8.78
N GLY A 101 -35.06 -2.73 8.35
CA GLY A 101 -34.08 -1.91 9.04
C GLY A 101 -33.70 -0.74 8.15
N SER A 102 -34.17 0.46 8.49
CA SER A 102 -33.70 1.71 7.88
C SER A 102 -32.22 1.89 8.20
N GLY A 103 -31.36 1.19 7.45
CA GLY A 103 -29.92 1.24 7.60
C GLY A 103 -29.44 2.63 7.27
N THR A 104 -29.07 3.39 8.29
CA THR A 104 -28.20 4.54 8.10
C THR A 104 -26.97 4.02 7.37
N ALA A 105 -26.71 4.55 6.17
CA ALA A 105 -25.58 4.12 5.36
C ALA A 105 -24.30 4.39 6.18
N THR A 106 -23.72 3.34 6.75
CA THR A 106 -22.49 3.44 7.51
C THR A 106 -21.35 3.72 6.54
N HIS A 107 -20.77 4.90 6.67
CA HIS A 107 -19.62 5.30 5.86
C HIS A 107 -18.41 4.45 6.27
N VAL A 108 -17.88 3.68 5.34
CA VAL A 108 -16.67 2.85 5.53
C VAL A 108 -15.50 3.62 4.91
N PRO A 109 -14.59 4.21 5.71
CA PRO A 109 -13.42 4.86 5.16
C PRO A 109 -12.48 3.81 4.57
N VAL A 110 -12.05 4.04 3.32
CA VAL A 110 -11.14 3.19 2.57
C VAL A 110 -9.95 4.02 2.12
N LEU A 111 -8.76 3.45 2.26
CA LEU A 111 -7.48 4.02 1.90
C LEU A 111 -6.77 3.05 0.95
N ILE A 112 -6.30 3.56 -0.18
CA ILE A 112 -5.52 2.77 -1.13
C ILE A 112 -4.19 3.47 -1.36
N SER A 113 -3.09 2.73 -1.19
CA SER A 113 -1.76 3.24 -1.50
C SER A 113 -0.92 2.10 -2.09
N GLU A 114 -0.33 2.36 -3.25
CA GLU A 114 0.55 1.40 -3.95
C GLU A 114 -0.12 0.03 -4.18
N ASN A 115 0.33 -1.00 -3.46
CA ASN A 115 -0.13 -2.37 -3.57
C ASN A 115 -1.01 -2.80 -2.39
N TRP A 116 -1.43 -1.88 -1.52
CA TRP A 116 -2.17 -2.22 -0.31
C TRP A 116 -3.40 -1.33 -0.11
N ILE A 117 -4.38 -1.92 0.58
CA ILE A 117 -5.68 -1.33 0.84
C ILE A 117 -5.94 -1.47 2.34
N VAL A 118 -6.37 -0.38 2.97
CA VAL A 118 -6.82 -0.37 4.36
C VAL A 118 -8.24 0.14 4.40
N TYR A 119 -9.12 -0.53 5.12
CA TYR A 119 -10.50 -0.08 5.34
C TYR A 119 -10.89 -0.26 6.79
N ALA A 120 -11.69 0.66 7.33
CA ALA A 120 -12.21 0.56 8.68
C ALA A 120 -13.69 0.22 8.66
N PHE A 121 -14.10 -0.78 9.44
CA PHE A 121 -15.51 -1.16 9.56
C PHE A 121 -15.88 -1.42 11.03
N PRO A 122 -17.10 -1.06 11.46
CA PRO A 122 -17.62 -1.47 12.75
C PRO A 122 -18.01 -2.95 12.68
N ASN A 123 -17.50 -3.76 13.61
CA ASN A 123 -17.90 -5.15 13.77
C ASN A 123 -19.01 -5.25 14.82
N ALA A 124 -20.17 -5.77 14.43
CA ALA A 124 -21.33 -5.91 15.30
C ALA A 124 -21.14 -6.97 16.41
N LEU A 125 -20.33 -8.00 16.15
CA LEU A 125 -20.09 -9.09 17.10
C LEU A 125 -19.15 -8.66 18.23
N THR A 126 -18.05 -8.00 17.87
CA THR A 126 -17.05 -7.52 18.84
C THR A 126 -17.39 -6.14 19.41
N GLN A 127 -18.41 -5.47 18.86
CA GLN A 127 -18.81 -4.09 19.15
C GLN A 127 -17.64 -3.09 19.09
N ARG A 128 -16.65 -3.38 18.24
CA ARG A 128 -15.44 -2.58 18.07
C ARG A 128 -15.24 -2.24 16.60
N THR A 129 -14.46 -1.20 16.34
CA THR A 129 -14.03 -0.90 14.98
C THR A 129 -12.79 -1.73 14.66
N GLU A 130 -12.77 -2.33 13.49
CA GLU A 130 -11.67 -3.14 12.99
C GLU A 130 -11.13 -2.52 11.70
N LEU A 131 -9.81 -2.58 11.54
CA LEU A 131 -9.08 -2.24 10.33
C LEU A 131 -8.78 -3.53 9.56
N GLY A 132 -9.35 -3.67 8.37
CA GLY A 132 -8.93 -4.68 7.42
C GLY A 132 -7.78 -4.15 6.57
N VAL A 133 -6.70 -4.93 6.49
CA VAL A 133 -5.54 -4.62 5.67
C VAL A 133 -5.39 -5.71 4.61
N LEU A 134 -5.33 -5.30 3.36
CA LEU A 134 -5.10 -6.17 2.21
C LEU A 134 -3.80 -5.76 1.52
N THR A 135 -2.95 -6.73 1.21
CA THR A 135 -1.76 -6.53 0.38
C THR A 135 -1.84 -7.39 -0.86
N LEU A 136 -1.47 -6.80 -1.99
CA LEU A 136 -1.55 -7.43 -3.29
C LEU A 136 -0.14 -7.80 -3.73
N HIS A 137 0.03 -9.04 -4.15
CA HIS A 137 1.30 -9.61 -4.57
C HIS A 137 1.16 -10.26 -5.95
N GLU A 138 2.25 -10.27 -6.71
CA GLU A 138 2.33 -10.93 -8.01
C GLU A 138 2.90 -12.34 -7.85
N GLY A 139 2.06 -13.33 -8.16
CA GLY A 139 2.45 -14.74 -8.18
C GLY A 139 2.89 -15.32 -6.83
N MET A 140 2.95 -16.65 -6.79
CA MET A 140 3.76 -17.39 -5.82
C MET A 140 4.99 -17.84 -6.59
N ILE A 141 6.16 -17.28 -6.31
CA ILE A 141 7.39 -17.90 -6.84
C ILE A 141 7.69 -19.07 -5.92
N ASP A 142 7.60 -20.29 -6.46
CA ASP A 142 7.98 -21.49 -5.75
C ASP A 142 9.40 -21.34 -5.19
N LYS A 143 9.67 -21.93 -4.01
CA LYS A 143 11.01 -21.95 -3.39
C LYS A 143 12.11 -22.45 -4.35
N ASN A 144 11.73 -23.17 -5.40
CA ASN A 144 12.63 -23.74 -6.41
C ASN A 144 12.75 -22.89 -7.69
N GLY A 145 11.98 -21.80 -7.82
CA GLY A 145 11.95 -20.94 -9.01
C GLY A 145 13.01 -19.84 -9.03
N ILE A 146 13.73 -19.63 -7.92
CA ILE A 146 14.79 -18.61 -7.81
C ILE A 146 16.10 -19.34 -7.54
N GLY A 147 16.94 -19.42 -8.55
CA GLY A 147 18.31 -19.94 -8.45
C GLY A 147 19.33 -18.82 -8.62
N MET A 148 20.60 -19.09 -8.30
CA MET A 148 21.72 -18.16 -8.53
C MET A 148 21.84 -17.68 -10.00
N LEU A 149 21.19 -18.38 -10.93
CA LEU A 149 21.17 -18.10 -12.37
C LEU A 149 19.76 -17.78 -12.92
N THR A 150 18.71 -17.83 -12.09
CA THR A 150 17.32 -17.60 -12.52
C THR A 150 16.73 -16.47 -11.69
N SER A 151 16.70 -15.27 -12.26
CA SER A 151 15.88 -14.17 -11.74
C SER A 151 14.47 -14.28 -12.32
N PRO A 152 13.43 -13.97 -11.53
CA PRO A 152 12.08 -13.83 -12.08
C PRO A 152 12.10 -12.73 -13.15
N GLU A 153 11.73 -13.10 -14.37
CA GLU A 153 11.61 -12.16 -15.49
C GLU A 153 10.45 -11.22 -15.19
N GLN A 154 10.76 -9.95 -14.93
CA GLN A 154 9.75 -8.91 -14.75
C GLN A 154 9.54 -8.20 -16.08
N ASP A 155 8.33 -8.31 -16.61
CA ASP A 155 7.92 -7.49 -17.73
C ASP A 155 7.87 -6.02 -17.29
N LEU A 156 8.72 -5.18 -17.88
CA LEU A 156 8.77 -3.74 -17.60
C LEU A 156 7.50 -3.01 -18.08
N SER A 157 6.67 -3.67 -18.89
CA SER A 157 5.41 -3.15 -19.41
C SER A 157 4.21 -3.90 -18.83
N PHE A 158 3.32 -3.18 -18.16
CA PHE A 158 2.08 -3.73 -17.61
C PHE A 158 0.86 -3.42 -18.50
N SER A 159 0.00 -4.42 -18.71
CA SER A 159 -1.29 -4.28 -19.38
C SER A 159 -2.43 -4.75 -18.47
N SER A 160 -3.39 -3.87 -18.20
CA SER A 160 -4.55 -4.17 -17.33
C SER A 160 -5.48 -5.25 -17.90
N LEU A 161 -5.45 -5.52 -19.22
CA LEU A 161 -6.34 -6.47 -19.88
C LEU A 161 -5.82 -7.91 -19.83
N THR A 162 -4.49 -8.08 -19.87
CA THR A 162 -3.82 -9.38 -20.04
C THR A 162 -3.02 -9.83 -18.82
N GLY A 163 -2.93 -8.99 -17.78
CA GLY A 163 -2.15 -9.30 -16.58
C GLY A 163 -2.78 -10.40 -15.69
N PRO A 164 -1.99 -11.34 -15.14
CA PRO A 164 -2.49 -12.44 -14.30
C PRO A 164 -3.01 -11.94 -12.95
N GLY A 165 -4.15 -12.41 -12.41
CA GLY A 165 -4.73 -11.87 -11.17
C GLY A 165 -3.77 -11.83 -9.96
N PRO A 166 -3.82 -10.78 -9.10
CA PRO A 166 -2.94 -10.68 -7.95
C PRO A 166 -3.34 -11.64 -6.82
N VAL A 167 -2.35 -12.10 -6.06
CA VAL A 167 -2.55 -12.84 -4.81
C VAL A 167 -2.82 -11.83 -3.69
N VAL A 168 -3.95 -11.99 -2.99
CA VAL A 168 -4.36 -11.10 -1.90
C VAL A 168 -4.02 -11.75 -0.56
N LEU A 169 -3.23 -11.07 0.26
CA LEU A 169 -3.05 -11.40 1.66
C LEU A 169 -3.86 -10.42 2.50
N GLY A 170 -4.61 -10.92 3.47
CA GLY A 170 -5.50 -10.13 4.29
C GLY A 170 -5.30 -10.38 5.77
N LYS A 171 -5.34 -9.33 6.58
CA LYS A 171 -5.36 -9.44 8.04
C LYS A 171 -6.14 -8.29 8.66
N THR A 172 -6.85 -8.58 9.75
CA THR A 172 -7.67 -7.61 10.48
C THR A 172 -7.00 -7.20 11.78
N TYR A 173 -7.27 -5.98 12.22
CA TYR A 173 -6.73 -5.43 13.47
C TYR A 173 -7.84 -4.65 14.20
N GLY A 174 -8.09 -4.94 15.46
CA GLY A 174 -9.00 -4.19 16.31
C GLY A 174 -8.43 -2.84 16.70
N VAL A 175 -9.27 -1.80 16.63
CA VAL A 175 -8.96 -0.44 17.02
C VAL A 175 -9.74 -0.07 18.29
N PRO A 176 -9.13 0.61 19.27
CA PRO A 176 -9.77 0.93 20.55
C PRO A 176 -10.89 1.98 20.42
N ALA A 177 -10.97 2.71 19.30
CA ALA A 177 -11.87 3.82 19.12
C ALA A 177 -12.46 3.83 17.69
N PRO A 178 -13.63 4.46 17.48
CA PRO A 178 -14.26 4.52 16.16
C PRO A 178 -13.44 5.36 15.20
N VAL A 179 -13.31 4.90 13.96
CA VAL A 179 -12.55 5.58 12.91
C VAL A 179 -13.49 6.42 12.05
N SER A 180 -13.20 7.72 11.94
CA SER A 180 -13.98 8.66 11.12
C SER A 180 -13.43 8.76 9.70
N ALA A 181 -12.12 8.93 9.58
CA ALA A 181 -11.41 9.08 8.32
C ALA A 181 -10.03 8.40 8.37
N LEU A 182 -9.54 8.01 7.20
CA LEU A 182 -8.22 7.43 7.00
C LEU A 182 -7.41 8.28 6.01
N GLY A 183 -6.12 8.41 6.25
CA GLY A 183 -5.16 9.01 5.33
C GLY A 183 -3.85 8.24 5.36
N VAL A 184 -2.98 8.51 4.38
CA VAL A 184 -1.61 7.98 4.35
C VAL A 184 -0.65 9.12 4.10
N THR A 185 0.52 9.08 4.72
CA THR A 185 1.58 10.05 4.46
C THR A 185 2.22 9.82 3.10
N THR A 186 2.48 10.91 2.40
CA THR A 186 3.02 10.92 1.04
C THR A 186 4.33 11.70 1.03
N THR A 187 5.36 11.15 0.38
CA THR A 187 6.68 11.80 0.22
C THR A 187 7.08 11.81 -1.24
N ARG A 188 8.04 12.67 -1.60
CA ARG A 188 8.35 12.98 -3.00
C ARG A 188 8.87 11.76 -3.77
N GLY A 189 9.74 10.97 -3.15
CA GLY A 189 10.33 9.77 -3.71
C GLY A 189 9.67 8.47 -3.22
N GLY A 190 8.74 8.55 -2.27
CA GLY A 190 8.13 7.36 -1.64
C GLY A 190 9.16 6.45 -0.97
N ILE A 191 10.28 7.00 -0.51
CA ILE A 191 11.37 6.26 0.15
C ILE A 191 11.11 6.16 1.65
N SER A 192 10.60 7.25 2.23
CA SER A 192 10.24 7.27 3.65
C SER A 192 9.14 6.23 3.95
N VAL A 193 9.19 5.67 5.16
CA VAL A 193 8.17 4.72 5.61
C VAL A 193 6.82 5.39 5.61
N LYS A 194 5.80 4.76 5.03
CA LYS A 194 4.44 5.30 5.07
C LYS A 194 3.82 5.11 6.45
N GLN A 195 3.20 6.17 6.96
CA GLN A 195 2.33 6.13 8.12
C GLN A 195 0.89 6.25 7.69
N ILE A 196 0.03 5.43 8.29
CA ILE A 196 -1.41 5.49 8.15
C ILE A 196 -1.93 6.40 9.25
N LEU A 197 -2.64 7.44 8.84
CA LEU A 197 -3.24 8.43 9.70
C LEU A 197 -4.69 8.01 9.95
N VAL A 198 -5.02 7.82 11.23
CA VAL A 198 -6.33 7.39 11.68
C VAL A 198 -6.97 8.52 12.47
N ALA A 199 -8.00 9.12 11.90
CA ALA A 199 -8.79 10.13 12.61
C ALA A 199 -9.82 9.42 13.50
N THR A 200 -9.69 9.60 14.81
CA THR A 200 -10.57 8.98 15.79
C THR A 200 -11.84 9.82 15.96
N GLY A 201 -13.01 9.23 15.73
CA GLY A 201 -14.29 9.94 15.79
C GLY A 201 -14.71 10.37 17.19
N ALA A 202 -14.45 9.55 18.22
CA ALA A 202 -14.91 9.82 19.59
C ALA A 202 -14.01 10.84 20.33
N SER A 203 -12.68 10.72 20.19
CA SER A 203 -11.72 11.60 20.86
C SER A 203 -11.23 12.77 20.00
N GLY A 204 -11.58 12.80 18.71
CA GLY A 204 -11.08 13.81 17.77
C GLY A 204 -9.56 13.77 17.53
N SER A 205 -8.85 12.74 18.01
CA SER A 205 -7.39 12.68 17.88
C SER A 205 -6.97 12.11 16.54
N LEU A 206 -5.92 12.68 15.93
CA LEU A 206 -5.30 12.14 14.72
C LEU A 206 -4.13 11.24 15.13
N ALA A 207 -4.34 9.94 15.15
CA ALA A 207 -3.31 8.97 15.48
C ALA A 207 -2.51 8.57 14.23
N SER A 208 -1.22 8.27 14.38
CA SER A 208 -0.41 7.70 13.32
C SER A 208 -0.02 6.25 13.64
N VAL A 209 -0.05 5.39 12.62
CA VAL A 209 0.37 3.99 12.70
C VAL A 209 1.35 3.70 11.57
N ASP A 210 2.51 3.16 11.92
CA ASP A 210 3.50 2.76 10.91
C ASP A 210 2.95 1.61 10.05
N ARG A 211 3.13 1.68 8.72
CA ARG A 211 2.71 0.62 7.80
C ARG A 211 3.29 -0.75 8.15
N ARG A 212 4.47 -0.80 8.78
CA ARG A 212 5.11 -2.04 9.25
C ARG A 212 4.31 -2.76 10.34
N ALA A 213 3.54 -2.01 11.15
CA ALA A 213 2.63 -2.61 12.12
C ALA A 213 1.40 -3.22 11.42
N LEU A 214 1.01 -2.69 10.27
CA LEU A 214 -0.15 -3.14 9.50
C LEU A 214 0.27 -4.03 8.33
N ASP A 215 1.04 -5.07 8.61
CA ASP A 215 1.47 -6.05 7.61
C ASP A 215 0.76 -7.40 7.81
N PRO A 216 0.00 -7.90 6.82
CA PRO A 216 -0.69 -9.18 6.93
C PRO A 216 0.25 -10.38 7.01
N ARG A 217 1.52 -10.24 6.63
CA ARG A 217 2.54 -11.30 6.72
C ARG A 217 3.03 -11.56 8.15
N ARG A 218 2.69 -10.71 9.13
CA ARG A 218 3.10 -10.85 10.53
C ARG A 218 2.68 -12.22 11.10
N PRO A 219 3.60 -13.03 11.66
CA PRO A 219 3.27 -14.35 12.20
C PRO A 219 2.42 -14.23 13.47
N THR A 220 1.48 -15.16 13.67
CA THR A 220 0.65 -15.20 14.89
C THR A 220 1.42 -15.78 16.09
N ALA A 221 2.31 -16.74 15.83
CA ALA A 221 3.25 -17.29 16.79
C ALA A 221 4.53 -16.46 16.87
N GLU A 222 5.49 -16.90 17.69
CA GLU A 222 6.83 -16.32 17.71
C GLU A 222 7.47 -16.38 16.31
N PRO A 223 8.11 -15.28 15.85
CA PRO A 223 8.64 -15.19 14.50
C PRO A 223 9.79 -16.19 14.31
N LYS A 224 9.81 -16.85 13.16
CA LYS A 224 10.91 -17.73 12.76
C LYS A 224 12.16 -16.91 12.47
N GLU A 225 13.34 -17.53 12.46
CA GLU A 225 14.61 -16.82 12.20
C GLU A 225 14.59 -16.05 10.87
N ALA A 226 14.05 -16.66 9.81
CA ALA A 226 13.88 -16.01 8.51
C ALA A 226 12.98 -14.75 8.58
N GLU A 227 11.92 -14.79 9.37
CA GLU A 227 10.99 -13.67 9.56
C GLU A 227 11.59 -12.58 10.45
N LYS A 228 12.38 -12.97 11.46
CA LYS A 228 13.12 -12.03 12.33
C LYS A 228 14.14 -11.22 11.55
N VAL A 229 14.85 -11.83 10.62
CA VAL A 229 15.83 -11.14 9.78
C VAL A 229 15.16 -10.18 8.77
N GLU A 230 13.95 -10.49 8.30
CA GLU A 230 13.13 -9.55 7.52
C GLU A 230 12.57 -8.39 8.38
N GLY A 231 12.66 -8.51 9.71
CA GLY A 231 12.14 -7.53 10.66
C GLY A 231 10.64 -7.64 10.90
N LEU A 232 10.03 -8.81 10.63
CA LEU A 232 8.62 -9.04 10.92
C LEU A 232 8.40 -9.14 12.44
N ILE A 233 7.47 -8.33 12.93
CA ILE A 233 7.04 -8.34 14.33
C ILE A 233 5.83 -9.27 14.51
N ARG A 234 5.79 -9.99 15.64
CA ARG A 234 4.67 -10.87 16.01
C ARG A 234 3.34 -10.14 15.91
N TYR A 235 2.34 -10.76 15.30
CA TYR A 235 1.00 -10.19 15.13
C TYR A 235 0.36 -9.85 16.48
N ALA A 236 -0.11 -8.61 16.60
CA ALA A 236 -0.90 -8.13 17.71
C ALA A 236 -2.28 -7.73 17.17
N PRO A 237 -3.37 -8.42 17.56
CA PRO A 237 -4.70 -8.18 17.01
C PRO A 237 -5.30 -6.84 17.45
N LEU A 238 -4.85 -6.27 18.57
CA LEU A 238 -5.30 -4.98 19.05
C LEU A 238 -4.20 -3.94 18.81
N LEU A 239 -4.55 -2.86 18.11
CA LEU A 239 -3.65 -1.73 17.89
C LEU A 239 -3.73 -0.79 19.08
N SER A 240 -2.57 -0.46 19.64
CA SER A 240 -2.45 0.62 20.62
C SER A 240 -1.99 1.90 19.90
N PHE A 241 -2.75 2.98 20.08
CA PHE A 241 -2.31 4.30 19.67
C PHE A 241 -1.46 4.91 20.78
N SER A 242 -0.20 5.21 20.48
CA SER A 242 0.66 5.91 21.42
C SER A 242 0.41 7.41 21.33
N PRO A 243 0.11 8.11 22.45
CA PRO A 243 -0.06 9.57 22.44
C PRO A 243 1.21 10.30 22.00
N LEU A 244 2.38 9.68 22.16
CA LEU A 244 3.66 10.23 21.70
C LEU A 244 3.80 10.27 20.17
N ARG A 245 3.05 9.41 19.47
CA ARG A 245 3.04 9.33 17.99
C ARG A 245 1.75 9.90 17.39
N THR A 246 0.96 10.61 18.18
CA THR A 246 -0.26 11.28 17.71
C THR A 246 0.12 12.69 17.22
N PRO A 247 0.12 12.96 15.91
CA PRO A 247 0.46 14.30 15.38
C PRO A 247 -0.41 15.43 15.96
N SER A 248 -1.67 15.16 16.29
CA SER A 248 -2.53 16.17 16.91
C SER A 248 -2.22 16.45 18.38
N HIS A 249 -1.41 15.61 19.04
CA HIS A 249 -1.09 15.70 20.46
C HIS A 249 -2.35 15.91 21.34
N GLY A 250 -2.56 17.11 21.88
CA GLY A 250 -3.74 17.50 22.67
C GLY A 250 -4.77 18.36 21.91
N LEU A 251 -4.54 18.62 20.62
CA LEU A 251 -5.49 19.30 19.76
C LEU A 251 -6.51 18.28 19.22
N GLU A 252 -7.78 18.56 19.47
CA GLU A 252 -8.88 17.72 19.00
C GLU A 252 -9.41 18.25 17.67
N VAL A 253 -9.57 17.37 16.69
CA VAL A 253 -10.15 17.64 15.37
C VAL A 253 -11.49 16.93 15.32
N ARG A 254 -12.55 17.63 15.73
CA ARG A 254 -13.85 17.00 15.88
C ARG A 254 -14.45 16.71 14.51
N SER A 255 -14.96 15.48 14.35
CA SER A 255 -15.62 15.04 13.11
C SER A 255 -14.76 15.23 11.85
N ALA A 256 -13.47 14.85 11.91
CA ALA A 256 -12.60 14.83 10.74
C ALA A 256 -13.18 13.89 9.66
N SER A 257 -13.55 14.46 8.52
CA SER A 257 -14.16 13.73 7.40
C SER A 257 -13.12 13.34 6.34
N VAL A 258 -12.06 14.15 6.20
CA VAL A 258 -11.01 13.94 5.22
C VAL A 258 -9.64 14.16 5.87
N VAL A 259 -8.72 13.24 5.59
CA VAL A 259 -7.30 13.38 5.95
C VAL A 259 -6.50 13.32 4.66
N ILE A 260 -5.83 14.42 4.34
CA ILE A 260 -5.02 14.57 3.13
C ILE A 260 -3.57 14.70 3.57
N ALA A 261 -2.66 14.06 2.84
CA ALA A 261 -1.24 14.33 3.00
C ALA A 261 -0.59 14.65 1.66
N ALA A 262 0.36 15.58 1.70
CA ALA A 262 1.13 16.03 0.55
C ALA A 262 2.62 15.92 0.83
N ALA A 263 3.39 15.61 -0.20
CA ALA A 263 4.85 15.57 -0.12
C ALA A 263 5.42 16.97 0.17
N ALA A 264 6.36 17.05 1.12
CA ALA A 264 7.18 18.24 1.30
C ALA A 264 8.35 18.25 0.29
N ASN A 265 9.10 19.35 0.24
CA ASN A 265 10.31 19.44 -0.57
C ASN A 265 11.44 18.51 -0.02
N VAL A 266 11.38 18.24 1.27
CA VAL A 266 12.27 17.36 2.03
C VAL A 266 11.64 15.96 2.04
N GLU A 267 12.40 14.92 1.71
CA GLU A 267 11.87 13.56 1.52
C GLU A 267 11.39 12.94 2.83
N SER A 268 12.05 13.25 3.95
CA SER A 268 11.67 12.71 5.24
C SER A 268 10.40 13.34 5.83
N GLN A 269 9.80 14.31 5.15
CA GLN A 269 8.70 15.13 5.68
C GLN A 269 7.46 15.04 4.79
N SER A 270 6.29 14.94 5.44
CA SER A 270 4.98 14.99 4.80
C SER A 270 4.12 16.06 5.48
N LEU A 271 3.38 16.81 4.68
CA LEU A 271 2.42 17.82 5.15
C LEU A 271 1.06 17.15 5.28
N VAL A 272 0.50 17.17 6.48
CA VAL A 272 -0.76 16.51 6.80
C VAL A 272 -1.81 17.57 7.12
N LEU A 273 -2.94 17.48 6.43
CA LEU A 273 -4.12 18.30 6.66
C LEU A 273 -5.30 17.38 7.01
N ALA A 274 -5.83 17.52 8.22
CA ALA A 274 -7.09 16.91 8.60
C ALA A 274 -8.17 18.00 8.60
N CYS A 275 -9.18 17.82 7.76
CA CYS A 275 -10.32 18.73 7.66
C CYS A 275 -11.62 17.95 7.83
N GLY A 276 -12.61 18.63 8.40
CA GLY A 276 -13.86 18.00 8.80
C GLY A 276 -14.99 19.01 8.89
N GLY A 277 -15.56 19.12 10.09
CA GLY A 277 -16.57 20.11 10.43
C GLY A 277 -15.97 21.52 10.57
N PRO A 278 -16.09 22.19 11.73
CA PRO A 278 -15.58 23.55 11.93
C PRO A 278 -14.04 23.62 12.01
N ASP A 279 -13.38 22.52 12.31
CA ASP A 279 -11.96 22.50 12.65
C ASP A 279 -11.09 22.06 11.48
N VAL A 280 -9.95 22.74 11.33
CA VAL A 280 -8.90 22.40 10.36
C VAL A 280 -7.60 22.26 11.12
N PHE A 281 -6.97 21.10 10.99
CA PHE A 281 -5.69 20.80 11.61
C PHE A 281 -4.63 20.58 10.56
N PHE A 282 -3.51 21.26 10.72
CA PHE A 282 -2.36 21.16 9.85
C PHE A 282 -1.11 20.87 10.66
N ALA A 283 -0.37 19.83 10.25
CA ALA A 283 0.90 19.48 10.86
C ALA A 283 1.88 18.94 9.84
N ARG A 284 3.17 19.09 10.13
CA ARG A 284 4.23 18.41 9.41
C ARG A 284 4.60 17.14 10.17
N VAL A 285 4.60 16.01 9.49
CA VAL A 285 4.91 14.69 10.07
C VAL A 285 6.18 14.13 9.42
N THR A 286 7.02 13.48 10.22
CA THR A 286 8.28 12.84 9.81
C THR A 286 8.20 11.32 10.00
N PRO A 287 7.61 10.58 9.05
CA PRO A 287 7.19 9.21 9.33
C PRO A 287 8.34 8.21 9.51
N SER A 288 9.54 8.51 8.99
CA SER A 288 10.77 7.73 9.23
C SER A 288 11.84 8.48 10.05
N GLY A 289 11.47 9.56 10.74
CA GLY A 289 12.43 10.49 11.34
C GLY A 289 13.14 11.35 10.29
N GLY A 290 13.66 12.51 10.73
CA GLY A 290 14.28 13.51 9.86
C GLY A 290 15.68 13.11 9.37
N PHE A 291 15.77 12.19 8.40
CA PHE A 291 17.06 11.62 7.95
C PHE A 291 17.84 12.50 6.96
N ASP A 292 17.18 13.48 6.33
CA ASP A 292 17.75 14.45 5.40
C ASP A 292 17.91 15.85 6.02
N LEU A 293 17.63 15.96 7.33
CA LEU A 293 17.78 17.17 8.11
C LEU A 293 18.71 16.94 9.30
N LEU A 294 19.54 17.93 9.60
CA LEU A 294 20.33 17.92 10.83
C LEU A 294 19.39 18.21 12.03
N PRO A 295 19.38 17.40 13.08
CA PRO A 295 18.49 17.62 14.22
C PRO A 295 18.84 18.92 14.94
N ASP A 296 17.83 19.60 15.48
CA ASP A 296 18.01 20.86 16.21
C ASP A 296 18.82 20.67 17.51
N SER A 297 18.79 19.47 18.08
CA SER A 297 19.59 19.07 19.25
C SER A 297 21.06 18.77 18.94
N PHE A 298 21.49 18.90 17.67
CA PHE A 298 22.87 18.64 17.29
C PHE A 298 23.84 19.65 17.92
N ASN A 299 24.83 19.15 18.66
CA ASN A 299 25.81 19.99 19.35
C ASN A 299 26.87 20.56 18.39
N ARG A 300 26.47 21.60 17.66
CA ARG A 300 27.34 22.38 16.76
C ARG A 300 28.59 22.93 17.47
N PRO A 301 28.53 23.52 18.69
CA PRO A 301 29.73 24.08 19.31
C PRO A 301 30.76 23.01 19.68
N LEU A 302 30.34 21.83 20.15
CA LEU A 302 31.26 20.72 20.42
C LEU A 302 32.00 20.30 19.15
N LEU A 303 31.28 20.15 18.03
CA LEU A 303 31.91 19.82 16.75
C LEU A 303 32.96 20.88 16.36
N SER A 304 32.63 22.15 16.48
CA SER A 304 33.56 23.25 16.20
C SER A 304 34.83 23.18 17.06
N VAL A 305 34.68 22.95 18.38
CA VAL A 305 35.81 22.83 19.31
C VAL A 305 36.71 21.65 18.96
N VAL A 306 36.14 20.49 18.63
CA VAL A 306 36.91 19.30 18.26
C VAL A 306 37.69 19.55 16.96
N VAL A 307 37.09 20.21 15.96
CA VAL A 307 37.76 20.53 14.70
C VAL A 307 38.92 21.49 14.92
N ILE A 308 38.71 22.57 15.68
CA ILE A 308 39.76 23.54 16.02
C ILE A 308 40.88 22.88 16.84
N GLY A 309 40.51 22.06 17.83
CA GLY A 309 41.46 21.30 18.64
C GLY A 309 42.32 20.36 17.79
N LEU A 310 41.71 19.65 16.84
CA LEU A 310 42.43 18.76 15.94
C LEU A 310 43.40 19.52 15.03
N ILE A 311 42.99 20.67 14.49
CA ILE A 311 43.87 21.54 13.70
C ILE A 311 45.07 22.00 14.55
N GLY A 312 44.82 22.40 15.80
CA GLY A 312 45.87 22.79 16.75
C GLY A 312 46.86 21.67 17.04
N VAL A 313 46.36 20.46 17.33
CA VAL A 313 47.21 19.27 17.57
C VAL A 313 48.03 18.93 16.32
N VAL A 314 47.43 18.94 15.14
CA VAL A 314 48.16 18.65 13.89
C VAL A 314 49.26 19.69 13.63
N ALA A 315 49.00 20.97 13.89
CA ALA A 315 49.99 22.03 13.70
C ALA A 315 51.19 21.88 14.64
N THR A 316 50.95 21.56 15.92
CA THR A 316 52.04 21.34 16.89
C THR A 316 52.84 20.09 16.56
N LEU A 317 52.18 18.99 16.19
CA LEU A 317 52.85 17.75 15.77
C LEU A 317 53.68 17.96 14.49
N LYS A 318 53.17 18.73 13.53
CA LYS A 318 53.92 19.09 12.32
C LYS A 318 55.15 19.92 12.64
N ALA A 319 55.07 20.86 13.58
CA ALA A 319 56.23 21.62 14.02
C ALA A 319 57.27 20.73 14.72
N MET A 320 56.83 19.82 15.59
CA MET A 320 57.72 18.88 16.29
C MET A 320 58.40 17.90 15.32
N SER A 321 57.65 17.34 14.37
CA SER A 321 58.20 16.41 13.37
C SER A 321 59.22 17.07 12.46
N LYS A 322 58.99 18.32 12.02
CA LYS A 322 59.99 19.08 11.24
C LYS A 322 61.28 19.28 12.01
N LYS A 323 61.19 19.66 13.30
CA LYS A 323 62.36 19.82 14.16
C LYS A 323 63.15 18.51 14.28
N LYS A 324 62.45 17.40 14.56
CA LYS A 324 63.06 16.07 14.69
C LYS A 324 63.69 15.57 13.38
N MET A 325 63.05 15.81 12.23
CA MET A 325 63.58 15.40 10.93
C MET A 325 64.85 16.16 10.55
N VAL A 326 64.90 17.45 10.86
CA VAL A 326 66.11 18.26 10.70
C VAL A 326 67.22 17.67 11.57
N GLU A 327 66.98 17.48 12.87
CA GLU A 327 67.97 16.90 13.80
C GLU A 327 68.55 15.56 13.34
N VAL A 328 67.70 14.63 12.88
CA VAL A 328 68.15 13.33 12.33
C VAL A 328 68.93 13.48 11.02
N GLY A 329 68.61 14.48 10.18
CA GLY A 329 69.33 14.71 8.93
C GLY A 329 70.71 15.35 9.10
N TRP A 330 70.97 16.01 10.23
CA TRP A 330 72.27 16.59 10.57
C TRP A 330 73.13 15.69 11.47
N ALA A 331 72.58 14.58 11.97
CA ALA A 331 73.30 13.53 12.71
C ALA A 331 73.90 12.50 11.75
#